data_AF-A0A8C3RV14-F1
#
_entry.id   AF-A0A8C3RV14-F1
#
_cell.length_a   1.000
_cell.length_b   1.000
_cell.length_c   1.000
_cell.angle_alpha   90.00
_cell.angle_beta   90.00
_cell.angle_gamma   90.00
#
_symmetry.space_group_name_H-M   'P 1'
#
loop_
_entity.id
_entity.type
_entity.pdbx_description
1 polymer ?
#
loop_
_entity_poly.entity_id
_entity_poly.type
_entity_poly.pdbx_seq_one_letter_code
_entity_poly.pdbx_strand_id
1 'polypeptide(L)'
;MLLQFCLVLLFSSEISCLDCNRLHVLQTRMNNGSLELLEKMGGHFPFQCLTESTACKPRDILKIRLSQQKNAKGAIQQILQELFHIFNNNLTQVAWNGTSIKEFQNGLHQQIEKLETCLSAEMEKEMTYPGNEKFLLTSLELKRYFQTIDDFLKEKQYSWCRLENEGTIFSFFLEKLK
;
A
#
# COMPACT_ATOMS: atom_id res chain seq x y z
N MET A 1 34.53 -29.42 11.83
CA MET A 1 34.16 -28.02 12.15
C MET A 1 33.57 -27.28 10.95
N LEU A 2 34.16 -27.32 9.75
CA LEU A 2 33.60 -26.69 8.54
C LEU A 2 32.21 -27.22 8.15
N LEU A 3 31.95 -28.52 8.32
CA LEU A 3 30.65 -29.13 8.02
C LEU A 3 29.50 -28.57 8.88
N GLN A 4 29.75 -28.26 10.15
CA GLN A 4 28.77 -27.65 11.05
C GLN A 4 28.49 -26.20 10.67
N PHE A 5 29.50 -25.44 10.24
CA PHE A 5 29.30 -24.10 9.70
C PHE A 5 28.52 -24.13 8.39
N CYS A 6 28.81 -25.07 7.48
CA CYS A 6 28.02 -25.26 6.26
C CYS A 6 26.57 -25.66 6.57
N LEU A 7 26.33 -26.55 7.54
CA LEU A 7 24.97 -26.94 7.94
C LEU A 7 24.22 -25.77 8.58
N VAL A 8 24.86 -25.01 9.49
CA VAL A 8 24.26 -23.81 10.08
C VAL A 8 23.97 -22.75 9.00
N LEU A 9 24.86 -22.59 8.01
CA LEU A 9 24.63 -21.69 6.89
C LEU A 9 23.49 -22.17 5.99
N LEU A 10 23.43 -23.47 5.67
CA LEU A 10 22.36 -24.09 4.87
C LEU A 10 21.00 -23.99 5.57
N PHE A 11 20.93 -24.26 6.89
CA PHE A 11 19.72 -24.08 7.69
C PHE A 11 19.40 -22.60 7.92
N SER A 12 20.39 -21.70 7.97
CA SER A 12 20.13 -20.26 8.04
C SER A 12 19.67 -19.66 6.71
N SER A 13 20.08 -20.25 5.58
CA SER A 13 19.60 -19.88 4.24
C SER A 13 18.21 -20.46 3.94
N GLU A 14 17.81 -21.53 4.64
CA GLU A 14 16.44 -22.06 4.62
C GLU A 14 15.51 -21.33 5.61
N ILE A 15 16.04 -20.55 6.55
CA ILE A 15 15.26 -19.69 7.45
C ILE A 15 15.29 -18.24 6.95
N SER A 16 14.74 -18.05 5.76
CA SER A 16 13.79 -16.96 5.58
C SER A 16 12.57 -17.49 4.85
N CYS A 17 11.97 -18.59 5.37
CA CYS A 17 10.54 -18.76 5.18
C CYS A 17 9.88 -17.48 5.67
N LEU A 18 9.42 -16.64 4.74
CA LEU A 18 8.67 -15.45 5.04
C LEU A 18 7.53 -15.86 5.98
N ASP A 19 7.59 -15.44 7.24
CA ASP A 19 6.59 -15.83 8.24
C ASP A 19 5.31 -15.02 7.97
N CYS A 20 4.54 -15.48 6.98
CA CYS A 20 3.29 -14.88 6.56
C CYS A 20 2.22 -14.91 7.67
N ASN A 21 2.44 -15.65 8.76
CA ASN A 21 1.60 -15.61 9.96
C ASN A 21 1.72 -14.28 10.70
N ARG A 22 2.86 -13.59 10.57
CA ARG A 22 3.12 -12.28 11.19
C ARG A 22 2.92 -11.12 10.22
N LEU A 23 2.39 -11.38 9.04
CA LEU A 23 2.22 -10.38 7.99
C LEU A 23 1.42 -9.17 8.48
N HIS A 24 0.34 -9.36 9.25
CA HIS A 24 -0.43 -8.26 9.82
C HIS A 24 0.45 -7.31 10.67
N VAL A 25 1.23 -7.85 11.60
CA VAL A 25 2.12 -7.05 12.47
C VAL A 25 3.17 -6.31 11.64
N LEU A 26 3.71 -6.96 10.61
CA LEU A 26 4.65 -6.33 9.69
C LEU A 26 3.99 -5.21 8.88
N GLN A 27 2.77 -5.41 8.39
CA GLN A 27 1.99 -4.39 7.67
C GLN A 27 1.71 -3.18 8.55
N THR A 28 1.22 -3.36 9.77
CA THR A 28 0.99 -2.26 10.73
C THR A 28 2.28 -1.47 10.98
N ARG A 29 3.42 -2.15 11.16
CA ARG A 29 4.72 -1.50 11.37
C ARG A 29 5.18 -0.71 10.14
N MET A 30 5.06 -1.28 8.94
CA MET A 30 5.44 -0.61 7.69
C MET A 30 4.54 0.61 7.44
N ASN A 31 3.22 0.49 7.66
CA ASN A 31 2.28 1.60 7.54
C ASN A 31 2.61 2.73 8.52
N ASN A 32 2.98 2.42 9.77
CA ASN A 32 3.43 3.43 10.73
C ASN A 32 4.68 4.17 10.25
N GLY A 33 5.67 3.45 9.70
CA GLY A 33 6.87 4.08 9.14
C GLY A 33 6.56 4.97 7.93
N SER A 34 5.67 4.52 7.05
CA SER A 34 5.19 5.30 5.90
C SER A 34 4.46 6.57 6.33
N LEU A 35 3.66 6.52 7.40
CA LEU A 35 2.99 7.69 7.97
C LEU A 35 3.98 8.70 8.56
N GLU A 36 4.99 8.24 9.29
CA GLU A 36 6.04 9.10 9.82
C GLU A 36 6.80 9.83 8.70
N LEU A 37 7.04 9.15 7.57
CA LEU A 37 7.64 9.75 6.39
C LEU A 37 6.74 10.80 5.74
N LEU A 38 5.43 10.54 5.63
CA LEU A 38 4.46 11.52 5.11
C LEU A 38 4.41 12.78 5.97
N GLU A 39 4.42 12.63 7.30
CA GLU A 39 4.45 13.75 8.24
C GLU A 39 5.73 14.60 8.06
N LYS A 40 6.89 13.95 7.88
CA LYS A 40 8.16 14.64 7.60
C LYS A 40 8.16 15.38 6.26
N MET A 41 7.47 14.86 5.24
CA MET A 41 7.43 15.44 3.89
C MET A 41 6.46 16.62 3.78
N GLY A 42 5.31 16.56 4.43
CA GLY A 42 4.23 17.54 4.27
C GLY A 42 3.84 18.36 5.50
N GLY A 43 4.35 18.02 6.68
CA GLY A 43 3.91 18.59 7.95
C GLY A 43 2.44 18.28 8.28
N HIS A 44 1.88 18.96 9.29
CA HIS A 44 0.43 19.01 9.47
C HIS A 44 -0.18 19.78 8.31
N PHE A 45 -0.83 19.08 7.38
CA PHE A 45 -1.50 19.74 6.26
C PHE A 45 -2.61 20.66 6.80
N PRO A 46 -2.58 21.98 6.52
CA PRO A 46 -3.63 22.88 6.97
C PRO A 46 -4.92 22.49 6.23
N PHE A 47 -6.03 22.18 6.92
CA PHE A 47 -7.28 21.64 6.36
C PHE A 47 -8.07 22.62 5.44
N GLN A 48 -7.39 23.50 4.71
CA GLN A 48 -7.97 24.62 3.98
C GLN A 48 -8.48 24.19 2.59
N CYS A 49 -8.01 23.07 2.06
CA CYS A 49 -8.33 22.60 0.71
C CYS A 49 -9.33 21.43 0.67
N LEU A 50 -9.80 20.94 1.83
CA LEU A 50 -10.69 19.78 1.94
C LEU A 50 -12.15 20.02 1.52
N THR A 51 -12.56 21.26 1.30
CA THR A 51 -13.94 21.62 1.00
C THR A 51 -14.44 21.10 -0.36
N GLU A 52 -13.54 20.66 -1.24
CA GLU A 52 -13.88 20.31 -2.64
C GLU A 52 -13.95 18.80 -2.95
N SER A 53 -13.51 17.90 -2.06
CA SER A 53 -13.25 16.51 -2.47
C SER A 53 -14.30 15.51 -2.01
N THR A 54 -15.44 15.44 -2.71
CA THR A 54 -16.37 14.30 -2.62
C THR A 54 -15.78 13.01 -3.19
N ALA A 55 -14.77 13.13 -4.07
CA ALA A 55 -14.05 12.02 -4.69
C ALA A 55 -13.25 11.16 -3.67
N CYS A 56 -12.78 11.77 -2.58
CA CYS A 56 -11.91 11.12 -1.59
C CYS A 56 -12.65 10.46 -0.42
N LYS A 57 -13.99 10.48 -0.38
CA LYS A 57 -14.73 9.77 0.68
C LYS A 57 -14.49 8.26 0.55
N PRO A 58 -14.16 7.53 1.64
CA PRO A 58 -14.09 6.08 1.60
C PRO A 58 -15.37 5.49 1.04
N ARG A 59 -15.26 4.88 -0.14
CA ARG A 59 -16.36 4.16 -0.74
C ARG A 59 -16.57 2.83 -0.02
N ASP A 60 -17.81 2.35 -0.04
CA ASP A 60 -18.17 1.07 0.58
C ASP A 60 -17.35 -0.10 0.03
N ILE A 61 -16.84 0.02 -1.21
CA ILE A 61 -15.93 -0.97 -1.81
C ILE A 61 -14.68 -1.25 -0.96
N LEU A 62 -14.10 -0.23 -0.32
CA LEU A 62 -12.94 -0.41 0.57
C LEU A 62 -13.31 -1.23 1.81
N LYS A 63 -14.46 -0.93 2.42
CA LYS A 63 -14.97 -1.67 3.58
C LYS A 63 -15.30 -3.12 3.22
N ILE A 64 -15.89 -3.34 2.04
CA ILE A 64 -16.25 -4.67 1.55
C ILE A 64 -15.00 -5.51 1.27
N ARG A 65 -13.98 -4.94 0.63
CA ARG A 65 -12.72 -5.62 0.31
C ARG A 65 -11.90 -5.97 1.56
N LEU A 66 -11.82 -5.04 2.51
CA LEU A 66 -11.05 -5.25 3.75
C LEU A 66 -11.76 -6.18 4.75
N SER A 67 -13.09 -6.23 4.75
CA SER A 67 -13.86 -7.12 5.65
C SER A 67 -13.93 -8.57 5.18
N GLN A 68 -13.62 -8.84 3.90
CA GLN A 68 -13.54 -10.21 3.38
C GLN A 68 -12.20 -10.85 3.75
N GLN A 69 -12.13 -11.49 4.92
CA GLN A 69 -10.91 -12.03 5.53
C GLN A 69 -10.06 -12.92 4.58
N LYS A 70 -10.69 -13.71 3.70
CA LYS A 70 -9.98 -14.56 2.71
C LYS A 70 -9.29 -13.76 1.60
N ASN A 71 -9.80 -12.58 1.26
CA ASN A 71 -9.30 -11.75 0.16
C ASN A 71 -8.63 -10.46 0.66
N ALA A 72 -8.58 -10.24 1.99
CA ALA A 72 -8.10 -9.00 2.57
C ALA A 72 -6.62 -8.73 2.22
N LYS A 73 -5.77 -9.76 2.20
CA LYS A 73 -4.35 -9.63 1.78
C LYS A 73 -4.21 -9.17 0.34
N GLY A 74 -4.95 -9.79 -0.59
CA GLY A 74 -4.96 -9.38 -2.00
C GLY A 74 -5.55 -7.98 -2.20
N ALA A 75 -6.57 -7.61 -1.41
CA ALA A 75 -7.10 -6.25 -1.41
C ALA A 75 -6.08 -5.22 -0.90
N ILE A 76 -5.38 -5.51 0.20
CA ILE A 76 -4.31 -4.65 0.74
C ILE A 76 -3.20 -4.50 -0.29
N GLN A 77 -2.76 -5.60 -0.92
CA GLN A 77 -1.76 -5.55 -1.99
C GLN A 77 -2.19 -4.63 -3.14
N GLN A 78 -3.42 -4.79 -3.63
CA GLN A 78 -3.93 -3.95 -4.70
C GLN A 78 -4.02 -2.47 -4.28
N ILE A 79 -4.51 -2.17 -3.07
CA ILE A 79 -4.57 -0.79 -2.56
C ILE A 79 -3.17 -0.16 -2.54
N LEU A 80 -2.17 -0.90 -2.03
CA LEU A 80 -0.80 -0.40 -1.97
C LEU A 80 -0.19 -0.20 -3.37
N GLN A 81 -0.50 -1.07 -4.33
CA GLN A 81 -0.07 -0.90 -5.73
C GLN A 81 -0.67 0.37 -6.36
N GLU A 82 -1.96 0.62 -6.15
CA GLU A 82 -2.63 1.83 -6.65
C GLU A 82 -2.07 3.09 -5.98
N LEU A 83 -1.81 3.07 -4.67
CA LEU A 83 -1.14 4.16 -3.97
C LEU A 83 0.27 4.41 -4.52
N PHE A 84 1.07 3.36 -4.69
CA PHE A 84 2.42 3.49 -5.24
C PHE A 84 2.41 4.08 -6.66
N HIS A 85 1.45 3.68 -7.48
CA HIS A 85 1.26 4.24 -8.82
C HIS A 85 0.93 5.73 -8.78
N ILE A 86 -0.06 6.13 -7.96
CA ILE A 86 -0.46 7.53 -7.80
C ILE A 86 0.72 8.37 -7.31
N PHE A 87 1.45 7.89 -6.31
CA PHE A 87 2.58 8.62 -5.71
C PHE A 87 3.71 8.86 -6.72
N ASN A 88 4.02 7.85 -7.53
CA ASN A 88 5.15 7.92 -8.45
C ASN A 88 4.84 8.72 -9.72
N ASN A 89 3.58 8.73 -10.16
CA ASN A 89 3.16 9.40 -11.38
C ASN A 89 2.78 10.87 -11.15
N ASN A 90 2.55 11.28 -9.91
CA ASN A 90 2.26 12.67 -9.58
C ASN A 90 3.56 13.44 -9.25
N LEU A 91 3.65 14.67 -9.79
CA LEU A 91 4.84 15.52 -9.77
C LEU A 91 5.13 16.18 -8.40
N THR A 92 4.55 15.65 -7.32
CA THR A 92 4.72 16.13 -5.94
C THR A 92 6.15 15.98 -5.40
N GLN A 93 7.03 15.33 -6.17
CA GLN A 93 8.45 15.18 -5.86
C GLN A 93 9.24 16.50 -5.75
N VAL A 94 8.75 17.61 -6.35
CA VAL A 94 9.52 18.87 -6.40
C VAL A 94 9.47 19.66 -5.09
N ALA A 95 8.41 19.49 -4.28
CA ALA A 95 8.21 20.26 -3.04
C ALA A 95 8.63 19.52 -1.76
N TRP A 96 8.79 18.19 -1.81
CA TRP A 96 9.12 17.36 -0.65
C TRP A 96 10.61 16.99 -0.60
N ASN A 97 11.09 16.59 0.57
CA ASN A 97 12.47 16.11 0.73
C ASN A 97 12.68 14.84 -0.10
N GLY A 98 13.56 14.92 -1.11
CA GLY A 98 13.87 13.81 -2.02
C GLY A 98 14.38 12.54 -1.33
N THR A 99 14.97 12.63 -0.15
CA THR A 99 15.39 11.46 0.64
C THR A 99 14.17 10.75 1.23
N SER A 100 13.27 11.50 1.87
CA SER A 100 12.04 10.95 2.45
C SER A 100 11.09 10.38 1.39
N ILE A 101 11.04 10.98 0.20
CA ILE A 101 10.33 10.43 -0.97
C ILE A 101 10.88 9.03 -1.31
N LYS A 102 12.20 8.90 -1.44
CA LYS A 102 12.83 7.62 -1.80
C LYS A 102 12.62 6.57 -0.72
N GLU A 103 12.75 6.94 0.55
CA GLU A 103 12.48 6.05 1.68
C GLU A 103 11.03 5.56 1.67
N PHE A 104 10.08 6.45 1.39
CA PHE A 104 8.66 6.14 1.31
C PHE A 104 8.36 5.18 0.14
N GLN A 105 8.88 5.49 -1.05
CA GLN A 105 8.73 4.65 -2.25
C GLN A 105 9.32 3.26 -2.02
N ASN A 106 10.54 3.18 -1.49
CA ASN A 106 11.20 1.92 -1.19
C ASN A 106 10.42 1.11 -0.15
N GLY A 107 9.92 1.78 0.90
CA GLY A 107 9.11 1.14 1.94
C GLY A 107 7.82 0.53 1.39
N LEU A 108 7.07 1.29 0.59
CA LEU A 108 5.86 0.78 -0.09
C LEU A 108 6.17 -0.36 -1.05
N HIS A 109 7.24 -0.25 -1.84
CA HIS A 109 7.63 -1.30 -2.77
C HIS A 109 7.96 -2.61 -2.04
N GLN A 110 8.79 -2.55 -1.00
CA GLN A 110 9.13 -3.72 -0.17
C GLN A 110 7.90 -4.33 0.51
N GLN A 111 6.93 -3.49 0.91
CA GLN A 111 5.67 -3.94 1.50
C GLN A 111 4.82 -4.72 0.48
N ILE A 112 4.76 -4.25 -0.77
CA ILE A 112 4.05 -4.91 -1.87
C ILE A 112 4.72 -6.27 -2.20
N GLU A 113 6.05 -6.32 -2.35
CA GLU A 113 6.79 -7.54 -2.66
C GLU A 113 6.58 -8.63 -1.60
N LYS A 114 6.56 -8.25 -0.32
CA LYS A 114 6.28 -9.19 0.79
C LYS A 114 4.85 -9.72 0.74
N LEU A 115 3.87 -8.87 0.44
CA LEU A 115 2.48 -9.31 0.26
C LEU A 115 2.35 -10.27 -0.91
N GLU A 116 2.99 -9.96 -2.03
CA GLU A 116 3.01 -10.80 -3.22
C GLU A 116 3.59 -12.17 -2.92
N THR A 117 4.78 -12.22 -2.30
CA THR A 117 5.43 -13.47 -1.92
C THR A 117 4.55 -14.32 -0.99
N CYS A 118 3.89 -13.70 0.00
CA CYS A 118 2.96 -14.41 0.89
C CYS A 118 1.72 -14.93 0.17
N LEU A 119 1.15 -14.16 -0.74
CA LEU A 119 -0.03 -14.55 -1.52
C LEU A 119 0.30 -15.70 -2.48
N SER A 120 1.44 -15.64 -3.17
CA SER A 120 1.89 -16.73 -4.04
C SER A 120 2.08 -18.04 -3.28
N ALA A 121 2.70 -17.99 -2.10
CA ALA A 121 2.89 -19.17 -1.24
C ALA A 121 1.56 -19.74 -0.68
N GLU A 122 0.51 -18.93 -0.57
CA GLU A 122 -0.84 -19.37 -0.19
C GLU A 122 -1.60 -19.97 -1.38
N MET A 123 -1.48 -19.39 -2.57
CA MET A 123 -2.11 -19.90 -3.79
C MET A 123 -1.55 -21.26 -4.22
N GLU A 124 -0.25 -21.51 -4.04
CA GLU A 124 0.35 -22.84 -4.27
C GLU A 124 -0.25 -23.93 -3.37
N LYS A 125 -0.79 -23.55 -2.20
CA LYS A 125 -1.43 -24.47 -1.25
C LYS A 125 -2.93 -24.67 -1.53
N GLU A 126 -3.58 -23.75 -2.24
CA GLU A 126 -5.02 -23.71 -2.49
C GLU A 126 -5.39 -23.79 -3.98
N MET A 127 -4.89 -24.80 -4.72
CA MET A 127 -5.10 -25.00 -6.17
C MET A 127 -6.57 -25.15 -6.66
N THR A 128 -7.58 -24.92 -5.83
CA THR A 128 -9.00 -24.98 -6.21
C THR A 128 -9.78 -23.86 -5.54
N TYR A 129 -9.86 -22.68 -6.16
CA TYR A 129 -10.80 -21.64 -5.72
C TYR A 129 -11.67 -21.10 -6.85
N PRO A 130 -12.93 -21.58 -6.99
CA PRO A 130 -13.92 -20.97 -7.85
C PRO A 130 -14.51 -19.76 -7.12
N GLY A 131 -13.83 -18.61 -7.24
CA GLY A 131 -14.27 -17.32 -6.69
C GLY A 131 -13.90 -16.13 -7.58
N ASN A 132 -13.49 -16.39 -8.82
CA ASN A 132 -12.75 -15.45 -9.65
C ASN A 132 -13.61 -14.25 -10.08
N GLU A 133 -14.87 -14.44 -10.44
CA GLU A 133 -15.68 -13.37 -11.06
C GLU A 133 -16.03 -12.24 -10.09
N LYS A 134 -16.53 -12.54 -8.88
CA LYS A 134 -16.80 -11.51 -7.86
C LYS A 134 -15.53 -10.80 -7.41
N PHE A 135 -14.42 -11.52 -7.30
CA PHE A 135 -13.12 -10.95 -6.97
C PHE A 135 -12.62 -9.99 -8.07
N LEU A 136 -12.77 -10.39 -9.34
CA LEU A 136 -12.42 -9.57 -10.51
C LEU A 136 -13.29 -8.31 -10.60
N LEU A 137 -14.61 -8.43 -10.45
CA LEU A 137 -15.53 -7.29 -10.45
C LEU A 137 -15.18 -6.28 -9.36
N THR A 138 -14.98 -6.74 -8.13
CA THR A 138 -14.57 -5.86 -7.02
C THR A 138 -13.15 -5.30 -7.18
N SER A 139 -12.28 -5.98 -7.93
CA SER A 139 -10.96 -5.48 -8.32
C SER A 139 -11.04 -4.31 -9.30
N LEU A 140 -11.89 -4.45 -10.32
CA LEU A 140 -12.12 -3.39 -11.31
C LEU A 140 -12.77 -2.16 -10.70
N GLU A 141 -13.70 -2.33 -9.77
CA GLU A 141 -14.30 -1.24 -9.02
C GLU A 141 -13.28 -0.49 -8.17
N LEU A 142 -12.38 -1.22 -7.50
CA LEU A 142 -11.30 -0.63 -6.71
C LEU A 142 -10.32 0.15 -7.59
N LYS A 143 -9.93 -0.41 -8.73
CA LYS A 143 -9.08 0.28 -9.72
C LYS A 143 -9.74 1.56 -10.24
N ARG A 144 -11.03 1.53 -10.56
CA ARG A 144 -11.77 2.72 -11.01
C ARG A 144 -11.82 3.80 -9.93
N TYR A 145 -11.95 3.39 -8.67
CA TYR A 145 -11.92 4.32 -7.55
C TYR A 145 -10.57 5.04 -7.44
N PHE A 146 -9.45 4.32 -7.55
CA PHE A 146 -8.12 4.94 -7.53
C PHE A 146 -7.84 5.76 -8.79
N GLN A 147 -8.35 5.36 -9.96
CA GLN A 147 -8.30 6.20 -11.16
C GLN A 147 -8.99 7.55 -10.94
N THR A 148 -10.15 7.55 -10.27
CA THR A 148 -10.86 8.81 -9.94
C THR A 148 -10.02 9.70 -9.03
N ILE A 149 -9.25 9.11 -8.10
CA ILE A 149 -8.33 9.86 -7.24
C ILE A 149 -7.17 10.43 -8.04
N ASP A 150 -6.56 9.62 -8.90
CA ASP A 150 -5.45 10.05 -9.76
C ASP A 150 -5.86 11.19 -10.70
N ASP A 151 -7.03 11.07 -11.33
CA ASP A 151 -7.59 12.12 -12.20
C ASP A 151 -7.86 13.41 -11.41
N PHE A 152 -8.45 13.31 -10.21
CA PHE A 152 -8.65 14.46 -9.32
C PHE A 152 -7.32 15.14 -8.95
N LEU A 153 -6.30 14.37 -8.58
CA LEU A 153 -4.97 14.93 -8.28
C LEU A 153 -4.37 15.57 -9.53
N LYS A 154 -4.53 14.96 -10.71
CA LYS A 154 -4.10 15.48 -12.03
C LYS A 154 -4.82 16.74 -12.46
N GLU A 155 -6.06 16.99 -12.05
CA GLU A 155 -6.77 18.23 -12.35
C GLU A 155 -6.26 19.40 -11.51
N LYS A 156 -5.83 19.13 -10.27
CA LYS A 156 -5.37 20.16 -9.31
C LYS A 156 -3.92 20.61 -9.53
N GLN A 157 -3.36 20.47 -10.75
CA GLN A 157 -1.93 20.67 -11.02
C GLN A 157 -1.40 21.99 -10.46
N TYR A 158 -0.18 21.93 -9.90
CA TYR A 158 0.60 23.07 -9.43
C TYR A 158 -0.01 23.90 -8.29
N SER A 159 -1.03 23.39 -7.58
CA SER A 159 -1.58 24.03 -6.39
C SER A 159 -1.00 23.45 -5.09
N TRP A 160 -0.83 24.30 -4.06
CA TRP A 160 -0.55 23.84 -2.69
C TRP A 160 -1.61 22.85 -2.18
N CYS A 161 -2.86 23.06 -2.59
CA CYS A 161 -3.97 22.15 -2.30
C CYS A 161 -3.78 20.73 -2.85
N ARG A 162 -3.02 20.53 -3.93
CA ARG A 162 -2.72 19.18 -4.41
C ARG A 162 -1.86 18.41 -3.39
N LEU A 163 -0.80 19.03 -2.87
CA LEU A 163 0.12 18.39 -1.92
C LEU A 163 -0.61 17.98 -0.63
N GLU A 164 -1.48 18.86 -0.13
CA GLU A 164 -2.35 18.57 1.02
C GLU A 164 -3.32 17.42 0.74
N ASN A 165 -3.98 17.43 -0.41
CA ASN A 165 -4.88 16.35 -0.78
C ASN A 165 -4.13 15.02 -0.90
N GLU A 166 -2.98 15.00 -1.57
CA GLU A 166 -2.16 13.79 -1.74
C GLU A 166 -1.70 13.23 -0.39
N GLY A 167 -1.06 14.03 0.47
CA GLY A 167 -0.64 13.54 1.79
C GLY A 167 -1.79 13.07 2.66
N THR A 168 -2.95 13.74 2.60
CA THR A 168 -4.17 13.34 3.33
C THR A 168 -4.73 12.03 2.83
N ILE A 169 -4.80 11.83 1.51
CA ILE A 169 -5.26 10.59 0.87
C ILE A 169 -4.38 9.44 1.32
N PHE A 170 -3.06 9.58 1.19
CA PHE A 170 -2.13 8.52 1.54
C PHE A 170 -2.18 8.18 3.03
N SER A 171 -2.20 9.20 3.89
CA SER A 171 -2.36 9.01 5.34
C SER A 171 -3.65 8.27 5.68
N PHE A 172 -4.76 8.68 5.08
CA PHE A 172 -6.07 8.04 5.26
C PHE A 172 -6.06 6.55 4.91
N PHE A 173 -5.46 6.17 3.77
CA PHE A 173 -5.39 4.76 3.38
C PHE A 173 -4.46 3.97 4.28
N LEU A 174 -3.26 4.49 4.58
CA LEU A 174 -2.29 3.81 5.43
C LEU A 174 -2.85 3.55 6.84
N GLU A 175 -3.60 4.48 7.41
CA GLU A 175 -4.33 4.28 8.67
C GLU A 175 -5.38 3.16 8.58
N LYS A 176 -6.08 3.03 7.45
CA LYS A 176 -7.06 1.95 7.23
C LYS A 176 -6.46 0.58 7.01
N LEU A 177 -5.19 0.51 6.63
CA LEU A 177 -4.49 -0.74 6.35
C LEU A 177 -3.70 -1.27 7.56
N LYS A 178 -3.72 -0.57 8.70
CA LYS A 178 -3.11 -1.03 9.95
C LYS A 178 -3.87 -2.19 10.58
#